data_AF-A0A7Y2EIC6-F1
#
_entry.id   AF-A0A7Y2EIC6-F1
#
_cell.length_a   1.000
_cell.length_b   1.000
_cell.length_c   1.000
_cell.angle_alpha   90.00
_cell.angle_beta   90.00
_cell.angle_gamma   90.00
#
_symmetry.space_group_name_H-M   'P 1'
#
loop_
_entity.id
_entity.type
_entity.pdbx_description
1 polymer ?
#
loop_
_entity_poly.entity_id
_entity_poly.type
_entity_poly.pdbx_seq_one_letter_code
_entity_poly.pdbx_strand_id
1 'polypeptide(L)'
;MNVQNWTYIIVGLTFALYIGIAIWSRASSTGEFYIAGKGVSPWANGMATAADWMSAASFIGMAGIISFAGYDGAVYLMGWTGGYVLLAL
;
A
#
# COMPACT_ATOMS: atom_id res chain seq x y z
N MET A 1 -23.51 -13.49 -11.24
CA MET A 1 -23.12 -12.05 -11.29
C MET A 1 -21.95 -11.92 -12.24
N ASN A 2 -21.95 -10.91 -13.13
CA ASN A 2 -20.85 -10.68 -14.08
C ASN A 2 -19.62 -10.09 -13.34
N VAL A 3 -18.42 -10.27 -13.90
CA VAL A 3 -17.16 -9.68 -13.44
C VAL A 3 -17.31 -8.17 -13.22
N GLN A 4 -17.98 -7.45 -14.12
CA GLN A 4 -18.21 -6.02 -13.97
C GLN A 4 -18.97 -5.67 -12.67
N ASN A 5 -19.97 -6.47 -12.30
CA ASN A 5 -20.73 -6.26 -11.07
C ASN A 5 -19.86 -6.51 -9.83
N TRP A 6 -18.98 -7.53 -9.88
CA TRP A 6 -18.01 -7.79 -8.82
C TRP A 6 -17.01 -6.65 -8.66
N THR A 7 -16.50 -6.12 -9.77
CA THR A 7 -15.60 -4.96 -9.76
C THR A 7 -16.24 -3.77 -9.07
N TYR A 8 -17.48 -3.42 -9.41
CA TYR A 8 -18.16 -2.28 -8.79
C TYR A 8 -18.43 -2.48 -7.30
N ILE A 9 -18.80 -3.69 -6.88
CA ILE A 9 -19.02 -4.00 -5.46
C ILE A 9 -17.72 -3.87 -4.68
N ILE A 10 -16.63 -4.48 -5.14
CA ILE A 10 -15.34 -4.48 -4.42
C ILE A 10 -14.78 -3.06 -4.35
N VAL A 11 -14.77 -2.33 -5.47
CA VAL A 11 -14.29 -0.95 -5.51
C VAL A 11 -15.18 -0.07 -4.62
N GLY A 12 -16.50 -0.17 -4.75
CA GLY A 12 -17.42 0.61 -3.92
C GLY A 12 -17.24 0.36 -2.43
N LEU A 13 -17.12 -0.91 -2.01
CA LEU A 13 -16.92 -1.29 -0.61
C LEU A 13 -15.57 -0.80 -0.06
N THR A 14 -14.49 -0.92 -0.83
CA THR A 14 -13.17 -0.45 -0.38
C THR A 14 -13.14 1.07 -0.20
N PHE A 15 -13.69 1.83 -1.15
CA PHE A 15 -13.82 3.28 -1.01
C PHE A 15 -14.70 3.67 0.19
N ALA A 16 -15.86 3.03 0.34
CA ALA A 16 -16.77 3.30 1.46
C ALA A 16 -16.08 3.03 2.81
N LEU A 17 -15.32 1.94 2.92
CA LEU A 17 -14.54 1.61 4.11
C LEU A 17 -13.50 2.69 4.41
N TYR A 18 -12.68 3.09 3.43
CA TYR A 18 -11.65 4.12 3.64
C TYR A 18 -12.25 5.49 3.99
N ILE A 19 -13.35 5.87 3.35
CA ILE A 19 -14.08 7.10 3.70
C ILE A 19 -14.63 7.02 5.13
N GLY A 20 -15.21 5.88 5.52
CA GLY A 20 -15.69 5.66 6.87
C GLY A 20 -14.58 5.79 7.92
N ILE A 21 -13.42 5.18 7.65
CA ILE A 21 -12.23 5.31 8.49
C ILE A 21 -11.79 6.78 8.56
N ALA A 22 -11.68 7.47 7.42
CA ALA A 22 -11.24 8.87 7.37
C ALA A 22 -12.14 9.82 8.19
N ILE A 23 -13.46 9.58 8.19
CA ILE A 23 -14.41 10.34 9.01
C ILE A 23 -14.23 10.00 10.50
N TRP A 24 -14.05 8.73 10.84
CA TRP A 24 -13.89 8.28 12.23
C TRP A 24 -12.56 8.71 12.85
N SER A 25 -11.48 8.73 12.07
CA SER A 25 -10.11 9.02 12.52
C SER A 25 -9.69 10.47 12.23
N ARG A 26 -10.63 11.41 12.22
CA ARG A 26 -10.34 12.80 11.88
C ARG A 26 -9.44 13.45 12.92
N ALA A 27 -8.25 13.90 12.51
CA ALA A 27 -7.30 14.59 13.38
C ALA A 27 -7.82 15.97 13.81
N SER A 28 -7.68 16.29 15.10
CA SER A 28 -8.09 17.56 15.69
C SER A 28 -6.93 18.54 15.87
N SER A 29 -5.68 18.06 15.78
CA SER A 29 -4.48 18.88 15.94
C SER A 29 -3.37 18.53 14.94
N THR A 30 -2.42 19.46 14.79
CA THR A 30 -1.20 19.27 13.99
C THR A 30 -0.38 18.07 14.47
N GLY A 31 -0.28 17.83 15.78
CA GLY A 31 0.46 16.70 16.34
C GLY A 31 -0.21 15.35 16.05
N GLU A 32 -1.54 15.30 16.06
CA GLU A 32 -2.28 14.11 15.63
C GLU A 32 -2.14 13.86 14.13
N PHE A 33 -2.14 14.92 13.32
CA PHE A 33 -2.04 14.79 11.87
C PHE A 33 -0.65 14.35 11.38
N TYR A 34 0.42 14.94 11.92
CA TYR A 34 1.78 14.70 11.41
C TYR A 34 2.53 13.55 12.07
N ILE A 35 2.28 13.30 13.36
CA ILE A 35 3.03 12.28 14.12
C ILE A 35 2.13 11.27 14.82
N ALA A 36 0.83 11.24 14.48
CA ALA A 36 -0.16 10.34 15.06
C ALA A 36 -0.13 10.33 16.61
N GLY A 37 0.14 11.49 17.23
CA GLY A 37 0.26 11.64 18.67
C GLY A 37 1.39 10.82 19.34
N LYS A 38 2.36 10.30 18.55
CA LYS A 38 3.42 9.37 18.99
C LYS A 38 2.90 8.05 19.58
N GLY A 39 1.65 7.70 19.32
CA GLY A 39 1.00 6.50 19.86
C GLY A 39 1.11 5.25 18.99
N VAL A 40 1.65 5.37 17.77
CA VAL A 40 1.73 4.26 16.81
C VAL A 40 2.95 3.40 17.11
N SER A 41 2.73 2.08 17.27
CA SER A 41 3.80 1.11 17.46
C SER A 41 4.76 1.11 16.26
N PRO A 42 6.09 0.94 16.47
CA PRO A 42 7.07 0.85 15.39
C PRO A 42 6.71 -0.22 14.34
N TRP A 43 6.12 -1.34 14.77
CA TRP A 43 5.68 -2.40 13.86
C TRP A 43 4.54 -1.95 12.94
N ALA A 44 3.53 -1.28 13.50
CA ALA A 44 2.40 -0.76 12.72
C ALA A 44 2.86 0.33 11.76
N ASN A 45 3.76 1.21 12.20
CA ASN A 45 4.36 2.24 11.36
C ASN A 45 5.15 1.62 10.19
N GLY A 46 6.00 0.62 10.46
CA GLY A 46 6.76 -0.08 9.42
C GLY A 46 5.87 -0.79 8.39
N MET A 47 4.80 -1.43 8.83
CA MET A 47 3.81 -2.03 7.92
C MET A 47 3.10 -0.98 7.06
N ALA A 48 2.73 0.17 7.64
CA ALA A 48 2.11 1.26 6.90
C ALA A 48 3.07 1.82 5.84
N THR A 49 4.34 2.07 6.18
CA THR A 49 5.32 2.57 5.21
C THR A 49 5.59 1.56 4.09
N ALA A 50 5.64 0.26 4.41
CA ALA A 50 5.79 -0.79 3.39
C ALA A 50 4.56 -0.87 2.46
N ALA A 51 3.36 -0.66 2.99
CA ALA A 51 2.14 -0.60 2.19
C ALA A 51 2.13 0.63 1.26
N ASP A 52 2.50 1.80 1.78
CA ASP A 52 2.59 3.05 0.99
C ASP A 52 3.67 2.98 -0.09
N TRP A 53 4.76 2.24 0.16
CA TRP A 53 5.78 1.96 -0.83
C TRP A 53 5.26 1.14 -2.02
N MET A 54 4.26 0.28 -1.79
CA MET A 54 3.67 -0.58 -2.82
C MET A 54 2.55 0.14 -3.57
N SER A 55 2.89 0.80 -4.68
CA SER A 55 1.87 1.34 -5.59
C SER A 55 1.22 0.25 -6.45
N ALA A 56 -0.02 0.48 -6.93
CA ALA A 56 -0.67 -0.41 -7.89
C ALA A 56 0.13 -0.57 -9.19
N ALA A 57 0.76 0.51 -9.66
CA ALA A 57 1.63 0.48 -10.83
C ALA A 57 2.86 -0.39 -10.60
N SER A 58 3.46 -0.32 -9.41
CA SER A 58 4.60 -1.16 -9.01
C SER A 58 4.21 -2.63 -8.99
N PHE A 59 3.08 -2.98 -8.37
CA PHE A 59 2.61 -4.35 -8.28
C PHE A 59 2.32 -4.96 -9.66
N ILE A 60 1.52 -4.28 -10.47
CA ILE A 60 1.17 -4.75 -11.83
C ILE A 60 2.40 -4.75 -12.73
N GLY A 61 3.25 -3.73 -12.64
CA GLY A 61 4.49 -3.62 -13.41
C GLY A 61 5.44 -4.79 -13.13
N MET A 62 5.66 -5.14 -11.86
CA MET A 62 6.47 -6.29 -11.48
C MET A 62 5.88 -7.60 -11.98
N ALA A 63 4.57 -7.80 -11.81
CA ALA A 63 3.87 -8.97 -12.33
C ALA A 63 4.02 -9.09 -13.85
N GLY A 64 3.92 -7.95 -14.57
CA GLY A 64 4.15 -7.88 -16.01
C GLY A 64 5.58 -8.25 -16.40
N ILE A 65 6.59 -7.65 -15.76
CA ILE A 65 8.01 -7.96 -16.02
C ILE A 65 8.28 -9.44 -15.80
N ILE A 66 7.83 -10.02 -14.69
CA ILE A 66 8.03 -11.44 -14.38
C ILE A 66 7.27 -12.34 -15.39
N SER A 67 6.07 -11.96 -15.80
CA SER A 67 5.30 -12.69 -16.81
C SER A 67 6.05 -12.81 -18.14
N PHE A 68 6.78 -11.77 -18.55
CA PHE A 68 7.54 -11.76 -19.81
C PHE A 68 8.98 -12.28 -19.68
N ALA A 69 9.67 -11.96 -18.58
CA ALA A 69 11.09 -12.28 -18.37
C ALA A 69 11.32 -13.56 -17.54
N GLY A 70 10.26 -14.16 -16.98
CA GLY A 70 10.36 -15.36 -16.15
C GLY A 70 11.17 -15.14 -14.87
N TYR A 71 11.93 -16.16 -14.47
CA TYR A 71 12.75 -16.12 -13.24
C TYR A 71 13.76 -14.97 -13.22
N ASP A 72 14.33 -14.62 -14.38
CA ASP A 72 15.29 -13.53 -14.49
C ASP A 72 14.65 -12.17 -14.14
N GLY A 73 13.33 -12.02 -14.33
CA GLY A 73 12.58 -10.85 -13.88
C GLY A 73 12.46 -10.72 -12.36
N ALA A 74 12.61 -11.81 -11.60
CA ALA A 74 12.47 -11.80 -10.14
C ALA A 74 13.57 -10.98 -9.43
N VAL A 75 14.72 -10.75 -10.10
CA VAL A 75 15.78 -9.89 -9.57
C VAL A 75 15.32 -8.44 -9.40
N TYR A 76 14.36 -7.97 -10.22
CA TYR A 76 13.77 -6.64 -10.07
C TYR A 76 12.93 -6.54 -8.80
N LEU A 77 12.21 -7.61 -8.44
CA LEU A 77 11.44 -7.67 -7.19
C LEU A 77 12.38 -7.57 -5.98
N MET A 78 13.45 -8.38 -5.98
CA MET A 78 14.45 -8.36 -4.91
C MET A 78 15.19 -7.02 -4.82
N GLY A 79 15.61 -6.45 -5.96
CA GLY A 79 16.31 -5.16 -6.00
C GLY A 79 15.43 -3.99 -5.57
N TRP A 80 14.17 -3.99 -5.98
CA TRP A 80 13.20 -2.95 -5.61
C TRP A 80 12.83 -3.00 -4.12
N THR A 81 12.52 -4.19 -3.59
CA THR A 81 12.23 -4.35 -2.16
C THR A 81 13.48 -4.14 -1.30
N GLY A 82 14.64 -4.65 -1.72
CA GLY A 82 15.90 -4.46 -1.02
C GLY A 82 16.36 -2.99 -1.00
N GLY A 83 16.22 -2.29 -2.13
CA GLY A 83 16.54 -0.86 -2.22
C GLY A 83 15.69 0.01 -1.30
N TYR A 84 14.42 -0.34 -1.11
CA TYR A 84 13.55 0.34 -0.14
C TYR A 84 14.05 0.18 1.30
N VAL A 85 14.45 -1.04 1.68
CA VAL A 85 14.99 -1.30 3.02
C VAL A 85 16.27 -0.49 3.24
N LEU A 86 17.15 -0.41 2.24
CA LEU A 86 18.37 0.39 2.34
C LEU A 86 18.11 1.90 2.41
N LEU A 87 17.09 2.41 1.72
CA LEU A 87 16.69 3.82 1.79
C LEU A 87 16.06 4.17 3.13
N ALA A 88 15.35 3.24 3.74
CA ALA A 88 14.67 3.43 5.01
C ALA A 88 15.61 3.37 6.24
N LEU A 89 16.86 2.90 6.07
CA LEU A 89 17.92 2.87 7.07
C LEU A 89 18.73 4.17 7.07
#